data_AF-A0A7C3H6V7-F1
#
_entry.id   AF-A0A7C3H6V7-F1
#
_cell.length_a   1.000
_cell.length_b   1.000
_cell.length_c   1.000
_cell.angle_alpha   90.00
_cell.angle_beta   90.00
_cell.angle_gamma   90.00
#
_symmetry.space_group_name_H-M   'P 1'
#
loop_
_entity.id
_entity.type
_entity.pdbx_description
1 polymer ?
#
loop_
_entity_poly.entity_id
_entity_poly.type
_entity_poly.pdbx_seq_one_letter_code
_entity_poly.pdbx_strand_id
1 'polypeptide(L)'
;MAAVLTTYRGIVRNGKIELEDAHLADGVEVVVVAQEKLPSVEEQIARFQAMSKEEWEKPFRDYFALAAREPPELDINALSDEELVKLVDEARRR
;
A
#
# COMPACT_ATOMS: atom_id res chain seq x y z
N MET A 1 16.55 -16.76 -0.76
CA MET A 1 17.32 -15.86 -1.64
C MET A 1 17.45 -14.53 -0.92
N ALA A 2 18.66 -14.02 -0.74
CA ALA A 2 18.89 -12.71 -0.14
C ALA A 2 18.83 -11.66 -1.26
N ALA A 3 17.85 -10.75 -1.19
CA ALA A 3 17.79 -9.60 -2.09
C ALA A 3 18.64 -8.48 -1.50
N VAL A 4 19.55 -7.92 -2.29
CA VAL A 4 20.30 -6.71 -1.91
C VAL A 4 19.47 -5.51 -2.34
N LEU A 5 19.05 -4.68 -1.37
CA LEU A 5 18.39 -3.43 -1.69
C LEU A 5 19.44 -2.44 -2.22
N THR A 6 19.31 -2.04 -3.47
CA THR A 6 20.16 -1.04 -4.11
C THR A 6 19.32 0.17 -4.49
N THR A 7 19.84 1.37 -4.24
CA THR A 7 19.17 2.63 -4.59
C THR A 7 19.75 3.18 -5.89
N TYR A 8 18.88 3.63 -6.77
CA TYR A 8 19.25 4.29 -8.03
C TYR A 8 18.68 5.70 -8.03
N ARG A 9 19.42 6.63 -8.63
CA ARG A 9 18.92 7.98 -8.91
C ARG A 9 18.25 7.98 -10.28
N GLY A 10 17.18 8.73 -10.42
CA GLY A 10 16.51 8.90 -11.70
C GLY A 10 15.64 10.14 -11.72
N ILE A 11 15.15 10.46 -12.91
CA ILE A 11 14.22 11.56 -13.14
C ILE A 11 12.93 11.03 -13.79
N VAL A 12 11.81 11.66 -13.46
CA VAL A 12 10.53 11.36 -14.11
C VAL A 12 10.41 12.22 -15.36
N ARG A 13 10.29 11.59 -16.53
CA ARG A 13 10.04 12.24 -17.83
C ARG A 13 8.89 11.57 -18.55
N ASN A 14 7.89 12.35 -18.96
CA ASN A 14 6.69 11.85 -19.64
C ASN A 14 6.00 10.68 -18.92
N GLY A 15 5.95 10.73 -17.58
CA GLY A 15 5.36 9.68 -16.75
C GLY A 15 6.17 8.38 -16.67
N LYS A 16 7.40 8.36 -17.21
CA LYS A 16 8.35 7.25 -17.12
C LYS A 16 9.52 7.64 -16.23
N ILE A 17 10.09 6.67 -15.52
CA ILE A 17 11.29 6.87 -14.71
C ILE A 17 12.51 6.50 -15.56
N GLU A 18 13.40 7.45 -15.76
CA GLU A 18 14.71 7.25 -16.38
C GLU A 18 15.75 7.18 -15.25
N LEU A 19 16.41 6.03 -15.09
CA LEU A 19 17.46 5.83 -14.09
C LEU A 19 18.82 6.26 -14.66
N GLU A 20 19.60 7.00 -13.86
CA GLU A 20 20.97 7.39 -14.16
C GLU A 20 21.94 6.28 -13.71
N ASP A 21 22.88 5.89 -14.57
CA ASP A 21 23.97 4.93 -14.29
C ASP A 21 23.53 3.57 -13.68
N ALA A 22 22.31 3.12 -13.99
CA ALA A 22 21.80 1.84 -13.51
C ALA A 22 22.34 0.66 -14.34
N HIS A 23 23.12 -0.22 -13.70
CA HIS A 23 23.59 -1.47 -14.30
C HIS A 23 22.70 -2.64 -13.84
N LEU A 24 21.57 -2.80 -14.51
CA LEU A 24 20.62 -3.89 -14.25
C LEU A 24 20.84 -5.04 -15.23
N ALA A 25 20.93 -6.27 -14.71
CA ALA A 25 20.96 -7.46 -15.55
C ALA A 25 19.57 -7.77 -16.13
N ASP A 26 19.52 -8.53 -17.22
CA ASP A 26 18.26 -8.98 -17.81
C ASP A 26 17.44 -9.82 -16.80
N GLY A 27 16.13 -9.58 -16.78
CA GLY A 27 15.20 -10.29 -15.89
C GLY A 27 15.14 -9.75 -14.45
N VAL A 28 15.85 -8.67 -14.13
CA VAL A 28 15.74 -8.00 -12.82
C VAL A 28 14.42 -7.25 -12.70
N GLU A 29 13.65 -7.56 -11.65
CA GLU A 29 12.49 -6.78 -11.25
C GLU A 29 12.91 -5.57 -10.41
N VAL A 30 12.40 -4.39 -10.76
CA VAL A 30 12.70 -3.14 -10.07
C VAL A 30 11.44 -2.63 -9.37
N VAL A 31 11.54 -2.46 -8.05
CA VAL A 31 10.50 -1.80 -7.25
C VAL A 31 10.89 -0.33 -7.08
N VAL A 32 10.04 0.57 -7.54
CA VAL A 32 10.23 2.01 -7.35
C VAL A 32 9.46 2.44 -6.11
N VAL A 33 10.17 3.00 -5.14
CA VAL A 33 9.57 3.68 -3.99
C VAL A 33 9.58 5.18 -4.25
N ALA A 34 8.46 5.73 -4.70
CA ALA A 34 8.28 7.17 -4.78
C ALA A 34 7.77 7.70 -3.44
N GLN A 35 8.47 8.69 -2.88
CA GLN A 35 7.94 9.45 -1.75
C GLN A 35 7.24 10.70 -2.29
N GLU A 36 5.93 10.75 -2.15
CA GLU A 36 5.21 12.00 -2.29
C GLU A 36 5.59 12.91 -1.12
N LYS A 37 5.88 14.17 -1.41
CA LYS A 37 6.21 15.13 -0.34
C LYS A 37 4.96 15.31 0.51
N LEU A 38 5.03 14.90 1.76
CA LEU A 38 3.95 15.18 2.70
C LEU A 38 3.78 16.70 2.85
N PRO A 39 2.54 17.19 3.00
CA PRO A 39 2.29 18.60 3.33
C PRO A 39 3.09 19.01 4.57
N SER A 40 3.49 20.27 4.67
CA SER A 40 4.20 20.76 5.85
C SER A 40 3.34 20.60 7.11
N VAL A 41 3.96 20.63 8.29
CA VAL A 41 3.22 20.54 9.57
C VAL A 41 2.22 21.68 9.67
N GLU A 42 2.58 22.88 9.23
CA GLU A 42 1.70 24.05 9.20
C GLU A 42 0.51 23.84 8.26
N GLU A 43 0.74 23.29 7.06
CA GLU A 43 -0.33 22.96 6.11
C GLU A 43 -1.27 21.90 6.68
N GLN A 44 -0.74 20.90 7.39
CA GLN A 44 -1.54 19.87 8.05
C GLN A 44 -2.41 20.45 9.17
N ILE A 45 -1.85 21.33 10.01
CA ILE A 45 -2.60 22.03 11.07
C ILE A 45 -3.71 22.89 10.48
N ALA A 46 -3.41 23.68 9.44
CA ALA A 46 -4.40 24.52 8.78
C ALA A 46 -5.56 23.69 8.20
N ARG A 47 -5.25 22.55 7.56
CA ARG A 47 -6.27 21.61 7.05
C ARG A 47 -7.12 21.04 8.17
N PHE A 48 -6.52 20.65 9.29
CA PHE A 48 -7.25 20.12 10.45
C PHE A 48 -8.20 21.16 11.05
N GLN A 49 -7.74 22.41 11.19
CA GLN A 49 -8.56 23.51 11.72
C GLN A 49 -9.70 23.92 10.78
N ALA A 50 -9.51 23.78 9.47
CA ALA A 50 -10.52 24.07 8.46
C ALA A 50 -11.56 22.94 8.29
N MET A 51 -11.33 21.78 8.90
CA MET A 51 -12.17 20.59 8.76
C MET A 51 -13.46 20.75 9.57
N SER A 52 -14.59 20.42 8.96
CA SER A 52 -15.85 20.32 9.68
C SER A 52 -15.87 19.08 10.58
N LYS A 53 -16.72 19.10 11.61
CA LYS A 53 -16.94 17.93 12.48
C LYS A 53 -17.31 16.68 11.68
N GLU A 54 -18.14 16.83 10.65
CA GLU A 54 -18.58 15.71 9.81
C GLU A 54 -17.43 15.08 9.00
N GLU A 55 -16.54 15.92 8.45
CA GLU A 55 -15.34 15.47 7.74
C GLU A 55 -14.36 14.75 8.67
N TRP A 56 -14.21 15.24 9.90
CA TRP A 56 -13.37 14.59 10.91
C TRP A 56 -13.94 13.25 11.38
N GLU A 57 -15.26 13.12 11.51
CA GLU A 57 -15.92 11.88 11.94
C GLU A 57 -15.97 10.82 10.83
N LYS A 58 -15.92 11.23 9.56
CA LYS A 58 -16.07 10.34 8.40
C LYS A 58 -15.11 9.15 8.41
N PRO A 59 -13.78 9.29 8.58
CA PRO A 59 -12.87 8.14 8.60
C PRO A 59 -13.20 7.11 9.69
N PHE A 60 -13.62 7.59 10.87
CA PHE A 60 -14.01 6.70 11.97
C PHE A 60 -15.30 5.96 11.64
N ARG A 61 -16.31 6.67 11.13
CA ARG A 61 -17.57 6.07 10.68
C ARG A 61 -17.33 5.04 9.58
N ASP A 62 -16.50 5.35 8.60
CA ASP A 62 -16.16 4.45 7.50
C ASP A 62 -15.43 3.20 8.02
N TYR A 63 -14.50 3.38 8.96
CA TYR A 63 -13.83 2.27 9.65
C TYR A 63 -14.82 1.40 10.42
N PHE A 64 -15.71 1.99 11.22
CA PHE A 64 -16.72 1.22 11.97
C PHE A 64 -17.72 0.53 11.04
N ALA A 65 -18.10 1.16 9.93
CA ALA A 65 -18.95 0.53 8.92
C ALA A 65 -18.25 -0.63 8.21
N LEU A 66 -16.94 -0.53 7.98
CA LEU A 66 -16.13 -1.63 7.43
C LEU A 66 -15.95 -2.75 8.46
N ALA A 67 -15.67 -2.42 9.71
CA ALA A 67 -15.45 -3.38 10.80
C ALA A 67 -16.75 -4.07 11.26
N ALA A 68 -17.90 -3.40 11.12
CA ALA A 68 -19.22 -3.97 11.40
C ALA A 68 -19.73 -4.87 10.25
N ARG A 69 -19.08 -4.87 9.08
CA ARG A 69 -19.26 -5.96 8.14
C ARG A 69 -18.59 -7.16 8.78
N GLU A 70 -19.38 -8.14 9.19
CA GLU A 70 -18.85 -9.44 9.58
C GLU A 70 -17.86 -9.87 8.48
N PRO A 71 -16.59 -10.14 8.80
CA PRO A 71 -15.78 -10.94 7.89
C PRO A 71 -16.58 -12.23 7.66
N PRO A 72 -16.63 -12.77 6.43
CA PRO A 72 -17.31 -14.05 6.23
C PRO A 72 -16.74 -15.01 7.26
N GLU A 73 -17.61 -15.60 8.09
CA GLU A 73 -17.21 -16.66 9.01
C GLU A 73 -16.67 -17.81 8.15
N LEU A 74 -15.37 -17.76 7.86
CA LEU A 74 -14.63 -18.89 7.35
C LEU A 74 -14.44 -19.79 8.56
N ASP A 75 -15.33 -20.78 8.70
CA ASP A 75 -15.07 -21.89 9.59
C ASP A 75 -13.85 -22.64 9.03
N ILE A 76 -12.69 -22.34 9.60
CA ILE A 76 -11.40 -22.93 9.22
C ILE A 76 -11.47 -24.47 9.33
N ASN A 77 -12.35 -25.00 10.20
CA ASN A 77 -12.55 -26.44 10.36
C ASN A 77 -13.46 -27.06 9.28
N ALA A 78 -14.17 -26.24 8.51
CA ALA A 78 -14.98 -26.65 7.37
C ALA A 78 -14.24 -26.57 6.03
N LEU A 79 -13.02 -26.01 6.01
CA LEU A 79 -12.19 -25.89 4.82
C LEU A 79 -11.31 -27.12 4.65
N SER A 80 -11.21 -27.61 3.42
CA SER A 80 -10.19 -28.60 3.07
C SER A 80 -8.80 -27.96 3.06
N ASP A 81 -7.76 -28.79 3.23
CA ASP A 81 -6.36 -28.36 3.15
C ASP A 81 -6.05 -27.63 1.82
N GLU A 82 -6.69 -28.04 0.71
CA GLU A 82 -6.53 -27.38 -0.59
C GLU A 82 -7.13 -25.97 -0.63
N GLU A 83 -8.24 -25.74 0.08
CA GLU A 83 -8.88 -24.43 0.18
C GLU A 83 -8.10 -23.49 1.10
N LEU A 84 -7.52 -24.03 2.18
CA LEU A 84 -6.60 -23.28 3.05
C LEU A 84 -5.35 -22.83 2.29
N VAL A 85 -4.74 -23.72 1.48
CA VAL A 85 -3.57 -23.37 0.65
C VAL A 85 -3.92 -22.28 -0.36
N LYS A 86 -5.10 -22.36 -1.01
CA LYS A 86 -5.55 -21.32 -1.95
C LYS A 86 -5.76 -19.96 -1.27
N LEU A 87 -6.32 -19.94 -0.06
CA LEU A 87 -6.50 -18.69 0.71
C LEU A 87 -5.17 -18.07 1.11
N VAL A 88 -4.20 -18.88 1.54
CA VAL A 88 -2.84 -18.41 1.86
C VAL A 88 -2.14 -17.86 0.62
N ASP A 89 -2.29 -18.53 -0.52
CA ASP A 89 -1.71 -18.08 -1.80
C ASP A 89 -2.37 -16.80 -2.31
N GLU A 90 -3.68 -16.63 -2.14
CA GLU A 90 -4.39 -15.39 -2.51
C GLU A 90 -3.97 -14.23 -1.61
N ALA A 91 -3.84 -14.45 -0.30
CA ALA A 91 -3.39 -13.44 0.66
C ALA A 91 -1.94 -12.98 0.42
N ARG A 92 -1.05 -13.86 -0.05
CA ARG A 92 0.34 -13.52 -0.41
C ARG A 92 0.48 -12.77 -1.73
N ARG A 93 -0.54 -12.81 -2.59
CA ARG A 93 -0.56 -12.14 -3.91
C ARG A 93 -1.25 -10.78 -3.88
N ARG A 94 -1.83 -10.39 -2.75
CA ARG A 94 -2.32 -9.03 -2.47
C ARG A 94 -1.23 -8.21 -1.78
#